data_AF-A0A0W1F643-F1
#
_entry.id   AF-A0A0W1F643-F1
#
_cell.length_a   1.000
_cell.length_b   1.000
_cell.length_c   1.000
_cell.angle_alpha   90.00
_cell.angle_beta   90.00
_cell.angle_gamma   90.00
#
_symmetry.space_group_name_H-M   'P 1'
#
loop_
_entity.id
_entity.type
_entity.pdbx_description
1 polymer ?
#
loop_
_entity_poly.entity_id
_entity_poly.type
_entity_poly.pdbx_seq_one_letter_code
_entity_poly.pdbx_strand_id
1 'polypeptide(L)'
;MKNQALFALLAALLAPLSLAVFTPQAYAKPVYVGVEGGKVAVSGYDTVSYFDGDGVPVKGDADFSVEHDGAVYHFANAANAARFQANPEAFAPQYGGHCAWAMSRGYLAPGDPLAYAVVGGKLYLNFNQEVKAKWDQDRAGFIAAAEKNWAVIPDDAKFGE
;
A
#
# COMPACT_ATOMS: atom_id res chain seq x y z
N MET A 1 4.73 69.85 42.91
CA MET A 1 4.59 69.92 41.44
C MET A 1 5.40 68.79 40.82
N LYS A 2 4.72 67.95 40.03
CA LYS A 2 5.16 67.24 38.81
C LYS A 2 6.61 66.71 38.78
N ASN A 3 6.85 65.41 38.88
CA ASN A 3 6.69 64.34 37.87
C ASN A 3 8.01 64.00 37.13
N GLN A 4 8.26 62.70 36.95
CA GLN A 4 8.99 62.01 35.87
C GLN A 4 10.50 61.74 36.12
N ALA A 5 11.09 60.60 35.75
CA ALA A 5 10.62 59.47 34.94
C ALA A 5 11.32 58.17 35.37
N LEU A 6 10.55 57.10 35.32
CA LEU A 6 10.95 55.70 35.46
C LEU A 6 11.60 55.25 34.13
N PHE A 7 12.82 54.71 34.14
CA PHE A 7 13.35 53.96 33.00
C PHE A 7 13.16 52.46 33.27
N ALA A 8 12.03 51.93 32.81
CA ALA A 8 11.82 50.49 32.71
C ALA A 8 12.45 49.99 31.41
N LEU A 9 13.47 49.14 31.50
CA LEU A 9 13.97 48.37 30.37
C LEU A 9 12.91 47.32 29.98
N LEU A 10 12.21 47.54 28.86
CA LEU A 10 11.45 46.49 28.19
C LEU A 10 12.43 45.63 27.37
N ALA A 11 12.69 44.41 27.82
CA ALA A 11 13.24 43.36 26.96
C ALA A 11 12.11 42.82 26.07
N ALA A 12 12.11 43.21 24.79
CA ALA A 12 11.18 42.66 23.80
C ALA A 12 11.62 41.23 23.43
N LEU A 13 10.95 40.22 24.01
CA LEU A 13 11.06 38.82 23.59
C LEU A 13 10.36 38.64 22.23
N LEU A 14 11.15 38.67 21.15
CA LEU A 14 10.72 38.19 19.83
C LEU A 14 10.66 36.65 19.87
N ALA A 15 9.48 36.10 20.15
CA ALA A 15 9.23 34.68 19.94
C ALA A 15 9.13 34.41 18.43
N PRO A 16 9.90 33.47 17.86
CA PRO A 16 9.77 33.12 16.45
C PRO A 16 8.41 32.48 16.20
N LEU A 17 7.65 33.07 15.29
CA LEU A 17 6.38 32.53 14.81
C LEU A 17 6.69 31.33 13.92
N SER A 18 6.66 30.13 14.50
CA SER A 18 6.85 28.87 13.76
C SER A 18 5.71 28.70 12.75
N LEU A 19 5.98 28.95 11.48
CA LEU A 19 5.10 28.56 10.39
C LEU A 19 5.06 27.02 10.35
N ALA A 20 3.93 26.44 10.75
CA ALA A 20 3.69 25.02 10.56
C ALA A 20 3.67 24.74 9.05
N VAL A 21 4.69 24.04 8.57
CA VAL A 21 4.73 23.54 7.19
C VAL A 21 3.70 22.41 7.11
N PHE A 22 2.55 22.68 6.50
CA PHE A 22 1.61 21.64 6.12
C PHE A 22 2.24 20.83 4.99
N THR A 23 2.87 19.70 5.33
CA THR A 23 3.22 18.70 4.31
C THR A 23 1.94 18.00 3.91
N PRO A 24 1.49 18.09 2.64
CA PRO A 24 0.37 17.27 2.19
C PRO A 24 0.77 15.81 2.41
N GLN A 25 -0.05 15.09 3.17
CA GLN A 25 0.13 13.66 3.33
C GLN A 25 -0.14 13.04 1.96
N ALA A 26 0.90 12.55 1.30
CA ALA A 26 0.73 11.73 0.11
C ALA A 26 -0.13 10.53 0.54
N TYR A 27 -1.34 10.44 0.00
CA TYR A 27 -2.17 9.28 0.25
C TYR A 27 -1.48 8.09 -0.39
N ALA A 28 -1.34 7.00 0.36
CA ALA A 28 -0.89 5.75 -0.22
C ALA A 28 -1.83 5.39 -1.38
N LYS A 29 -1.27 4.85 -2.47
CA LYS A 29 -2.07 4.36 -3.59
C LYS A 29 -3.10 3.31 -3.09
N PRO A 30 -4.23 3.14 -3.78
CA PRO A 30 -5.33 2.32 -3.25
C PRO A 30 -4.93 0.85 -3.06
N VAL A 31 -5.19 0.31 -1.87
CA VAL A 31 -4.99 -1.11 -1.54
C VAL A 31 -6.34 -1.83 -1.53
N TYR A 32 -6.41 -2.99 -2.21
CA TYR A 32 -7.60 -3.83 -2.20
C TYR A 32 -7.70 -4.60 -0.88
N VAL A 33 -8.78 -4.33 -0.13
CA VAL A 33 -9.02 -4.88 1.23
C VAL A 33 -10.32 -5.69 1.33
N GLY A 34 -10.81 -6.19 0.19
CA GLY A 34 -12.07 -6.92 0.09
C GLY A 34 -13.28 -6.02 -0.13
N VAL A 35 -14.38 -6.61 -0.59
CA VAL A 35 -15.63 -5.90 -0.91
C VAL A 35 -16.52 -5.59 0.30
N GLU A 36 -16.28 -6.24 1.44
CA GLU A 36 -17.08 -6.08 2.66
C GLU A 36 -16.65 -4.88 3.53
N GLY A 37 -15.74 -4.03 3.04
CA GLY A 37 -15.28 -2.85 3.76
C GLY A 37 -14.34 -3.13 4.93
N GLY A 38 -13.72 -4.31 4.95
CA GLY A 38 -12.64 -4.62 5.88
C GLY A 38 -11.37 -3.81 5.58
N LYS A 39 -10.33 -4.03 6.39
CA LYS A 39 -8.98 -3.47 6.14
C LYS A 39 -7.98 -4.55 5.73
N VAL A 40 -8.41 -5.80 5.59
CA VAL A 40 -7.50 -6.94 5.42
C VAL A 40 -7.07 -7.05 3.96
N ALA A 41 -5.78 -6.80 3.71
CA ALA A 41 -5.18 -6.92 2.38
C ALA A 41 -5.06 -8.40 1.96
N VAL A 42 -5.07 -8.63 0.65
CA VAL A 42 -4.76 -9.94 0.03
C VAL A 42 -5.62 -11.08 0.61
N SER A 43 -6.84 -10.74 1.02
CA SER A 43 -7.76 -11.65 1.70
C SER A 43 -7.13 -12.38 2.90
N GLY A 44 -6.13 -11.79 3.56
CA GLY A 44 -5.46 -12.34 4.74
C GLY A 44 -4.44 -13.44 4.44
N TYR A 45 -3.94 -13.55 3.20
CA TYR A 45 -2.79 -14.40 2.90
C TYR A 45 -1.47 -13.69 3.24
N ASP A 46 -0.51 -14.48 3.70
CA ASP A 46 0.84 -14.04 4.02
C ASP A 46 1.59 -13.69 2.72
N THR A 47 1.84 -12.40 2.50
CA THR A 47 2.51 -11.92 1.28
C THR A 47 3.98 -12.34 1.17
N VAL A 48 4.64 -12.63 2.29
CA VAL A 48 6.03 -13.13 2.31
C VAL A 48 6.08 -14.57 1.81
N SER A 49 5.06 -15.38 2.13
CA SER A 49 5.02 -16.80 1.75
C SER A 49 5.06 -17.06 0.24
N TYR A 50 4.64 -16.10 -0.59
CA TYR A 50 4.73 -16.17 -2.05
C TYR A 50 6.17 -16.26 -2.58
N PHE A 51 7.15 -15.85 -1.78
CA PHE A 51 8.57 -15.75 -2.15
C PHE A 51 9.44 -16.84 -1.51
N ASP A 52 8.85 -17.70 -0.68
CA ASP A 52 9.56 -18.75 0.04
C ASP A 52 9.27 -20.13 -0.55
N GLY A 53 10.24 -21.05 -0.48
CA GLY A 53 10.07 -22.44 -0.91
C GLY A 53 9.57 -22.56 -2.35
N ASP A 54 8.48 -23.31 -2.54
CA ASP A 54 7.82 -23.49 -3.84
C ASP A 54 6.89 -22.31 -4.21
N GLY A 55 6.84 -21.26 -3.38
CA GLY A 55 6.03 -20.06 -3.58
C GLY A 55 4.54 -20.28 -3.37
N VAL A 56 4.13 -21.34 -2.68
CA VAL A 56 2.73 -21.63 -2.36
C VAL A 56 2.27 -20.73 -1.21
N PRO A 57 1.25 -19.87 -1.42
CA PRO A 57 0.86 -18.91 -0.41
C PRO A 57 0.10 -19.58 0.74
N VAL A 58 0.36 -19.10 1.95
CA VAL A 58 -0.26 -19.61 3.18
C VAL A 58 -1.17 -18.55 3.77
N LYS A 59 -2.27 -18.98 4.41
CA LYS A 59 -3.16 -18.07 5.14
C LYS A 59 -2.44 -17.52 6.37
N GLY A 60 -2.48 -16.22 6.57
CA GLY A 60 -1.95 -15.58 7.76
C GLY A 60 -2.89 -15.68 8.96
N ASP A 61 -2.34 -15.40 10.13
CA ASP A 61 -3.06 -15.26 11.40
C ASP A 61 -3.19 -13.77 11.76
N ALA A 62 -4.32 -13.37 12.34
CA ALA A 62 -4.54 -11.99 12.76
C ALA A 62 -3.62 -11.58 13.93
N ASP A 63 -3.16 -12.56 14.71
CA ASP A 63 -2.18 -12.35 15.80
C ASP A 63 -0.81 -11.90 15.27
N PHE A 64 -0.50 -12.20 13.99
CA PHE A 64 0.70 -11.73 13.30
C PHE A 64 0.29 -10.74 12.21
N SER A 65 -0.07 -9.53 12.60
CA SER A 65 -0.52 -8.49 11.68
C SER A 65 0.43 -7.28 11.61
N VAL A 66 0.49 -6.66 10.43
CA VAL A 66 1.23 -5.41 10.19
C VAL A 66 0.34 -4.46 9.40
N GLU A 67 0.22 -3.21 9.87
CA GLU A 67 -0.43 -2.14 9.12
C GLU A 67 0.56 -1.49 8.12
N HIS A 68 0.13 -1.35 6.88
CA HIS A 68 0.89 -0.69 5.82
C HIS A 68 -0.07 -0.11 4.76
N ASP A 69 0.18 1.11 4.30
CA ASP A 69 -0.62 1.79 3.27
C ASP A 69 -2.13 1.78 3.53
N GLY A 70 -2.51 1.90 4.81
CA GLY A 70 -3.91 1.95 5.25
C GLY A 70 -4.62 0.59 5.31
N ALA A 71 -3.91 -0.50 5.03
CA ALA A 71 -4.39 -1.87 5.09
C ALA A 71 -3.66 -2.71 6.16
N VAL A 72 -4.28 -3.81 6.57
CA VAL A 72 -3.77 -4.78 7.53
C VAL A 72 -3.35 -6.03 6.76
N TYR A 73 -2.09 -6.42 6.89
CA TYR A 73 -1.55 -7.66 6.34
C TYR A 73 -1.42 -8.69 7.45
N HIS A 74 -1.83 -9.94 7.19
CA HIS A 74 -1.69 -11.06 8.12
C HIS A 74 -0.56 -11.98 7.67
N PHE A 75 0.17 -12.55 8.62
CA PHE A 75 1.32 -13.42 8.36
C PHE A 75 1.15 -14.77 9.05
N ALA A 76 1.75 -15.82 8.49
CA ALA A 76 1.65 -17.16 9.05
C ALA A 76 2.46 -17.31 10.36
N ASN A 77 3.40 -16.40 10.62
CA ASN A 77 4.23 -16.36 11.81
C ASN A 77 4.88 -14.99 12.00
N ALA A 78 5.45 -14.77 13.20
CA ALA A 78 6.12 -13.53 13.56
C ALA A 78 7.36 -13.20 12.70
N ALA A 79 8.06 -14.21 12.16
CA ALA A 79 9.24 -13.98 11.32
C ALA A 79 8.85 -13.37 9.97
N ASN A 80 7.76 -13.84 9.37
CA ASN A 80 7.22 -13.26 8.14
C ASN A 80 6.68 -11.84 8.36
N ALA A 81 5.97 -11.60 9.48
CA ALA A 81 5.54 -10.25 9.85
C ALA A 81 6.74 -9.29 9.98
N ALA A 82 7.82 -9.72 10.64
CA ALA A 82 9.04 -8.92 10.78
C ALA A 82 9.72 -8.65 9.43
N ARG A 83 9.77 -9.63 8.52
CA ARG A 83 10.31 -9.46 7.15
C ARG A 83 9.51 -8.45 6.36
N PHE A 84 8.18 -8.54 6.40
CA PHE A 84 7.30 -7.57 5.74
C PHE A 84 7.48 -6.17 6.32
N GLN A 85 7.43 -6.03 7.65
CA GLN A 85 7.60 -4.73 8.32
C GLN A 85 8.95 -4.07 7.99
N ALA A 86 10.02 -4.87 7.82
CA ALA A 86 11.34 -4.36 7.47
C ALA A 86 11.44 -3.88 6.02
N ASN A 87 10.68 -4.47 5.09
CA ASN A 87 10.69 -4.08 3.68
C ASN A 87 9.34 -4.37 3.00
N PRO A 88 8.29 -3.55 3.25
CA PRO A 88 6.97 -3.81 2.70
C PRO A 88 6.96 -3.84 1.16
N GLU A 89 7.73 -2.97 0.51
CA GLU A 89 7.79 -2.87 -0.95
C GLU A 89 8.28 -4.16 -1.64
N ALA A 90 9.07 -4.97 -0.95
CA ALA A 90 9.55 -6.26 -1.49
C ALA A 90 8.47 -7.34 -1.50
N PHE A 91 7.46 -7.24 -0.64
CA PHE A 91 6.47 -8.30 -0.40
C PHE A 91 5.04 -7.88 -0.73
N ALA A 92 4.72 -6.59 -0.64
CA ALA A 92 3.41 -6.07 -1.00
C ALA A 92 3.11 -6.35 -2.49
N PRO A 93 1.88 -6.76 -2.81
CA PRO A 93 1.49 -6.98 -4.19
C PRO A 93 1.52 -5.67 -4.97
N GLN A 94 1.96 -5.76 -6.23
CA GLN A 94 1.85 -4.64 -7.16
C GLN A 94 0.38 -4.23 -7.31
N TYR A 95 0.18 -2.95 -7.60
CA TYR A 95 -1.15 -2.36 -7.80
C TYR A 95 -2.05 -2.50 -6.57
N GLY A 96 -1.45 -2.49 -5.38
CA GLY A 96 -2.17 -2.58 -4.10
C GLY A 96 -2.97 -3.89 -3.95
N GLY A 97 -2.59 -4.96 -4.65
CA GLY A 97 -3.34 -6.22 -4.62
C GLY A 97 -4.57 -6.26 -5.53
N HIS A 98 -4.76 -5.25 -6.40
CA HIS A 98 -5.73 -5.31 -7.47
C HIS A 98 -5.26 -6.22 -8.61
N CYS A 99 -6.19 -6.70 -9.43
CA CYS A 99 -5.91 -7.52 -10.59
C CYS A 99 -4.96 -6.80 -11.57
N ALA A 100 -3.79 -7.37 -11.80
CA ALA A 100 -2.77 -6.84 -12.70
C ALA A 100 -3.27 -6.75 -14.14
N TRP A 101 -4.09 -7.70 -14.60
CA TRP A 101 -4.72 -7.62 -15.91
C TRP A 101 -5.74 -6.49 -16.02
N ALA A 102 -6.57 -6.27 -15.00
CA ALA A 102 -7.50 -5.13 -14.97
C ALA A 102 -6.72 -3.79 -14.96
N MET A 103 -5.65 -3.72 -14.17
CA MET A 103 -4.79 -2.54 -14.11
C MET A 103 -4.13 -2.24 -15.47
N SER A 104 -3.75 -3.27 -16.23
CA SER A 104 -3.24 -3.10 -17.61
C SER A 104 -4.25 -2.43 -18.56
N ARG A 105 -5.53 -2.46 -18.19
CA ARG A 105 -6.64 -1.88 -18.92
C ARG A 105 -7.18 -0.59 -18.29
N GLY A 106 -6.55 -0.11 -17.21
CA GLY A 106 -6.84 1.19 -16.62
C GLY A 106 -7.96 1.21 -15.58
N TYR A 107 -8.36 0.06 -15.03
CA TYR A 107 -9.37 0.00 -13.98
C TYR A 107 -8.99 -0.94 -12.83
N LEU A 108 -9.58 -0.70 -11.67
CA LEU A 108 -9.42 -1.54 -10.48
C LEU A 108 -10.33 -2.76 -10.56
N ALA A 109 -9.84 -3.92 -10.13
CA ALA A 109 -10.63 -5.11 -9.85
C ALA A 109 -9.97 -5.92 -8.73
N PRO A 110 -10.73 -6.75 -7.98
CA PRO A 110 -10.18 -7.62 -6.94
C PRO A 110 -9.03 -8.47 -7.44
N GLY A 111 -7.98 -8.61 -6.63
CA GLY A 111 -6.98 -9.67 -6.80
C GLY A 111 -7.37 -10.91 -5.99
N ASP A 112 -7.30 -12.07 -6.62
CA ASP A 112 -7.39 -13.37 -5.96
C ASP A 112 -5.98 -13.78 -5.49
N PRO A 113 -5.78 -14.02 -4.18
CA PRO A 113 -4.49 -14.44 -3.63
C PRO A 113 -3.98 -15.75 -4.22
N LEU A 114 -4.83 -16.59 -4.81
CA LEU A 114 -4.46 -17.86 -5.42
C LEU A 114 -4.21 -17.74 -6.94
N ALA A 115 -4.59 -16.63 -7.56
CA ALA A 115 -4.37 -16.37 -8.99
C ALA A 115 -3.15 -15.43 -9.20
N TYR A 116 -2.00 -15.84 -8.69
CA TYR A 116 -0.82 -14.98 -8.58
C TYR A 116 0.34 -15.38 -9.51
N ALA A 117 1.28 -14.46 -9.69
CA ALA A 117 2.61 -14.75 -10.20
C ALA A 117 3.65 -13.85 -9.53
N VAL A 118 4.83 -14.40 -9.26
CA VAL A 118 6.01 -13.59 -8.92
C VAL A 118 6.82 -13.39 -10.21
N VAL A 119 7.00 -12.13 -10.62
CA VAL A 119 7.74 -11.77 -11.84
C VAL A 119 8.76 -10.70 -11.48
N GLY A 120 10.05 -10.96 -11.73
CA GLY A 120 11.12 -10.03 -11.40
C GLY A 120 11.19 -9.67 -9.91
N GLY A 121 10.85 -10.62 -9.03
CA GLY A 121 10.83 -10.40 -7.57
C GLY A 121 9.64 -9.58 -7.06
N LYS A 122 8.60 -9.37 -7.88
CA LYS A 122 7.38 -8.65 -7.49
C LYS A 122 6.15 -9.54 -7.58
N LEU A 123 5.26 -9.43 -6.60
CA LEU A 123 4.00 -10.19 -6.54
C LEU A 123 2.90 -9.50 -7.36
N TYR A 124 2.28 -10.25 -8.26
CA TYR A 124 1.12 -9.82 -9.05
C TYR A 124 -0.05 -10.75 -8.79
N LEU A 125 -1.23 -10.18 -8.53
CA LEU A 125 -2.48 -10.93 -8.38
C LEU A 125 -3.37 -10.69 -9.60
N ASN A 126 -4.19 -11.67 -9.95
CA ASN A 126 -5.23 -11.55 -10.99
C ASN A 126 -6.59 -11.86 -10.40
N PHE A 127 -7.65 -11.50 -11.11
CA PHE A 127 -9.02 -11.63 -10.59
C PHE A 127 -9.43 -13.08 -10.29
N ASN A 128 -8.97 -14.02 -11.11
CA ASN A 128 -9.16 -15.46 -10.96
C ASN A 128 -8.20 -16.21 -11.90
N GLN A 129 -8.25 -17.55 -11.91
CA GLN A 129 -7.39 -18.37 -12.77
C GLN A 129 -7.61 -18.16 -14.28
N GLU A 130 -8.82 -17.85 -14.72
CA GLU A 130 -9.10 -17.60 -16.14
C GLU A 130 -8.47 -16.29 -16.61
N VAL A 131 -8.62 -15.22 -15.81
CA VAL A 131 -7.99 -13.92 -16.07
C VAL A 131 -6.47 -14.04 -15.96
N LYS A 132 -5.96 -14.81 -14.99
CA LYS A 132 -4.54 -15.12 -14.89
C LYS A 132 -4.03 -15.80 -16.16
N ALA A 133 -4.75 -16.80 -16.69
CA ALA A 133 -4.35 -17.47 -17.92
C ALA A 133 -4.30 -16.50 -19.12
N LYS A 134 -5.20 -15.51 -19.19
CA LYS A 134 -5.12 -14.42 -20.18
C LYS A 134 -3.90 -13.53 -19.95
N TRP A 135 -3.65 -13.13 -18.70
CA TRP A 135 -2.49 -12.32 -18.34
C TRP A 135 -1.15 -13.03 -18.62
N ASP A 136 -1.11 -14.35 -18.42
CA ASP A 136 0.06 -15.18 -18.67
C ASP A 136 0.48 -15.25 -20.15
N GLN A 137 -0.40 -14.87 -21.09
CA GLN A 137 -0.09 -14.83 -22.52
C GLN A 137 0.90 -13.72 -22.88
N ASP A 138 0.92 -12.61 -22.13
CA ASP A 138 1.83 -11.49 -22.36
C ASP A 138 2.09 -10.70 -21.07
N ARG A 139 2.70 -11.37 -20.08
CA ARG A 139 2.98 -10.75 -18.77
C ARG A 139 3.74 -9.43 -18.91
N ALA A 140 4.76 -9.38 -19.77
CA ALA A 140 5.60 -8.20 -19.94
C ALA A 140 4.80 -7.02 -20.51
N GLY A 141 3.99 -7.24 -21.55
CA GLY A 141 3.13 -6.21 -22.13
C GLY A 141 2.06 -5.72 -21.15
N PHE A 142 1.41 -6.62 -20.42
CA PHE A 142 0.40 -6.24 -19.43
C PHE A 142 1.01 -5.51 -18.22
N ILE A 143 2.20 -5.89 -17.76
CA ILE A 143 2.91 -5.16 -16.70
C ILE A 143 3.25 -3.74 -17.19
N ALA A 144 3.85 -3.59 -18.36
CA ALA A 144 4.22 -2.28 -18.88
C ALA A 144 3.00 -1.35 -19.10
N ALA A 145 1.85 -1.91 -19.50
CA ALA A 145 0.60 -1.16 -19.59
C ALA A 145 0.04 -0.80 -18.20
N ALA A 146 0.08 -1.74 -17.26
CA ALA A 146 -0.41 -1.54 -15.90
C ALA A 146 0.42 -0.48 -15.15
N GLU A 147 1.74 -0.43 -15.32
CA GLU A 147 2.60 0.61 -14.72
C GLU A 147 2.19 2.02 -15.16
N LYS A 148 1.88 2.21 -16.45
CA LYS A 148 1.41 3.51 -16.98
C LYS A 148 0.08 3.92 -16.38
N ASN A 149 -0.86 2.98 -16.29
CA ASN A 149 -2.19 3.24 -15.75
C ASN A 149 -2.15 3.47 -14.23
N TRP A 150 -1.33 2.70 -13.52
CA TRP A 150 -1.16 2.83 -12.07
C TRP A 150 -0.58 4.19 -11.67
N ALA A 151 0.32 4.75 -12.48
CA ALA A 151 0.87 6.08 -12.25
C ALA A 151 -0.20 7.18 -12.22
N VAL A 152 -1.31 7.00 -12.95
CA VAL A 152 -2.39 8.00 -13.09
C VAL A 152 -3.69 7.62 -12.37
N ILE A 153 -3.73 6.47 -11.69
CA ILE A 153 -4.90 6.10 -10.87
C ILE A 153 -5.03 7.12 -9.72
N PRO A 154 -6.24 7.64 -9.42
CA PRO A 154 -6.45 8.49 -8.25
C PRO A 154 -6.10 7.73 -6.96
N ASP A 155 -5.52 8.44 -6.00
CA ASP A 155 -5.10 7.83 -4.74
C ASP A 155 -6.30 7.38 -3.88
N ASP A 156 -7.48 7.96 -4.10
CA ASP A 156 -8.75 7.63 -3.45
C ASP A 156 -9.64 6.68 -4.26
N ALA A 157 -9.16 6.18 -5.40
CA ALA A 157 -9.94 5.28 -6.26
C ALA A 157 -10.29 3.98 -5.52
N LYS A 158 -11.55 3.55 -5.64
CA LYS A 158 -12.04 2.30 -5.06
C LYS A 158 -12.58 1.39 -6.15
N PHE A 159 -12.42 0.08 -5.95
CA PHE A 159 -13.14 -0.88 -6.77
C PHE A 159 -14.64 -0.79 -6.46
N GLY A 160 -15.47 -0.60 -7.50
CA GLY A 160 -16.93 -0.58 -7.40
C GLY A 160 -17.56 0.81 -7.19
N GLU A 161 -16.76 1.88 -7.18
CA GLU A 161 -17.21 3.28 -7.21
C GLU A 161 -17.04 3.92 -8.59
#